data_AF-A0A7C5QQC8-F1
#
_entry.id   AF-A0A7C5QQC8-F1
#
_cell.length_a   1.000
_cell.length_b   1.000
_cell.length_c   1.000
_cell.angle_alpha   90.00
_cell.angle_beta   90.00
_cell.angle_gamma   90.00
#
_symmetry.space_group_name_H-M   'P 1'
#
loop_
_entity.id
_entity.type
_entity.pdbx_description
1 polymer ?
#
loop_
_entity_poly.entity_id
_entity_poly.type
_entity_poly.pdbx_seq_one_letter_code
_entity_poly.pdbx_strand_id
1 'polypeptide(L)'
;MAYRVLFHLDEGASCKVESTLRSVGHLLEELGLEGLDVELVAHGDGITALRRTANPFAHTVRQLAERGVRLAACRNTMTRLGLSAGDLLDVAEIVPSGIGELVRRQAEGWLYVHP
;
A
#
# COMPACT_ATOMS: atom_id res chain seq x y z
N MET A 1 -14.81 -0.87 -18.25
CA MET A 1 -14.19 0.43 -17.91
C MET A 1 -12.99 0.12 -17.03
N ALA A 2 -11.87 0.82 -17.18
CA ALA A 2 -10.68 0.55 -16.38
C ALA A 2 -10.55 1.57 -15.25
N TYR A 3 -10.47 1.12 -14.00
CA TYR A 3 -10.24 1.96 -12.83
C TYR A 3 -8.80 1.78 -12.35
N ARG A 4 -8.15 2.88 -11.98
CA ARG A 4 -6.82 2.88 -11.39
C ARG A 4 -6.90 3.64 -10.08
N VAL A 5 -6.72 2.96 -8.96
CA VAL A 5 -6.98 3.51 -7.63
C VAL A 5 -5.73 3.44 -6.77
N LEU A 6 -5.39 4.57 -6.20
CA LEU A 6 -4.21 4.78 -5.39
C LEU A 6 -4.62 5.01 -3.93
N PHE A 7 -4.31 4.05 -3.07
CA PHE A 7 -4.48 4.17 -1.64
C PHE A 7 -3.24 4.74 -0.99
N HIS A 8 -3.45 5.63 -0.03
CA HIS A 8 -2.42 6.23 0.78
C HIS A 8 -2.48 5.71 2.22
N LEU A 9 -1.34 5.28 2.76
CA LEU A 9 -1.19 4.88 4.15
C LEU A 9 0.06 5.51 4.77
N ASP A 10 -0.14 6.55 5.59
CA ASP A 10 0.90 7.28 6.31
C ASP A 10 0.86 7.08 7.83
N GLU A 11 -0.28 6.60 8.35
CA GLU A 11 -0.50 6.34 9.78
C GLU A 11 -0.24 4.87 10.15
N GLY A 12 0.45 4.64 11.27
CA GLY A 12 0.76 3.30 11.80
C GLY A 12 -0.19 2.79 12.88
N ALA A 13 -1.23 3.56 13.24
CA ALA A 13 -2.22 3.13 14.22
C ALA A 13 -2.98 1.91 13.69
N SER A 14 -3.11 0.85 14.48
CA SER A 14 -3.71 -0.42 14.04
C SER A 14 -5.11 -0.23 13.43
N CYS A 15 -5.94 0.64 14.00
CA CYS A 15 -7.27 0.94 13.47
C CYS A 15 -7.23 1.58 12.07
N LYS A 16 -6.23 2.44 11.81
CA LYS A 16 -6.04 3.09 10.52
C LYS A 16 -5.54 2.10 9.48
N VAL A 17 -4.50 1.33 9.81
CA VAL A 17 -3.99 0.28 8.93
C VAL A 17 -5.09 -0.74 8.58
N GLU A 18 -5.84 -1.21 9.58
CA GLU A 18 -6.95 -2.15 9.37
C GLU A 18 -8.02 -1.55 8.47
N SER A 19 -8.42 -0.30 8.73
CA SER A 19 -9.44 0.39 7.93
C SER A 19 -9.02 0.55 6.48
N THR A 20 -7.77 0.98 6.22
CA THR A 20 -7.25 1.13 4.86
C THR A 20 -7.21 -0.21 4.13
N LEU A 21 -6.69 -1.28 4.74
CA LEU A 21 -6.63 -2.61 4.13
C LEU A 21 -8.02 -3.17 3.86
N ARG A 22 -8.98 -2.97 4.78
CA ARG A 22 -10.38 -3.35 4.58
C ARG A 22 -11.02 -2.58 3.42
N SER A 23 -10.79 -1.27 3.33
CA SER A 23 -11.28 -0.44 2.21
C SER A 23 -10.75 -0.93 0.87
N VAL A 24 -9.47 -1.32 0.79
CA VAL A 24 -8.92 -1.95 -0.42
C VAL A 24 -9.67 -3.24 -0.74
N GLY A 25 -9.85 -4.13 0.24
CA GLY A 25 -10.58 -5.39 0.06
C GLY A 25 -12.01 -5.20 -0.46
N HIS A 26 -12.76 -4.26 0.14
CA HIS A 26 -14.11 -3.92 -0.30
C HIS A 26 -14.15 -3.38 -1.73
N LEU A 27 -13.22 -2.49 -2.10
CA LEU A 27 -13.16 -1.95 -3.47
C LEU A 27 -12.97 -3.08 -4.51
N LEU A 28 -12.06 -4.01 -4.22
CA LEU A 28 -11.81 -5.16 -5.09
C LEU A 28 -13.04 -6.08 -5.23
N GLU A 29 -13.86 -6.18 -4.18
CA GLU A 29 -15.12 -6.96 -4.19
C GLU A 29 -16.23 -6.24 -4.96
N GLU A 30 -16.32 -4.92 -4.83
CA GLU A 30 -17.37 -4.11 -5.45
C GLU A 30 -17.17 -3.92 -6.95
N LEU A 31 -15.94 -3.63 -7.39
CA LEU A 31 -15.63 -3.33 -8.79
C LEU A 31 -15.17 -4.57 -9.58
N GLY A 32 -14.86 -5.66 -8.89
CA GLY A 32 -14.21 -6.84 -9.48
C GLY A 32 -12.75 -6.57 -9.84
N LEU A 33 -12.04 -7.64 -10.22
CA LEU A 33 -10.60 -7.56 -10.55
C LEU A 33 -10.34 -7.17 -12.02
N GLU A 34 -11.31 -7.41 -12.91
CA GLU A 34 -11.13 -7.14 -14.34
C GLU A 34 -11.14 -5.63 -14.62
N GLY A 35 -10.00 -5.11 -15.11
CA GLY A 35 -9.86 -3.69 -15.39
C GLY A 35 -9.68 -2.81 -14.16
N LEU A 36 -9.32 -3.38 -13.01
CA LEU A 36 -9.03 -2.62 -11.79
C LEU A 36 -7.54 -2.76 -11.43
N ASP A 37 -6.81 -1.64 -11.50
CA ASP A 37 -5.46 -1.56 -10.93
C ASP A 37 -5.52 -0.87 -9.57
N VAL A 38 -4.97 -1.50 -8.53
CA VAL A 38 -4.88 -0.91 -7.20
C VAL A 38 -3.43 -0.86 -6.75
N GLU A 39 -3.03 0.28 -6.20
CA GLU A 39 -1.73 0.47 -5.57
C GLU A 39 -1.91 1.10 -4.20
N LEU A 40 -1.29 0.51 -3.18
CA LEU A 40 -1.24 1.03 -1.82
C LEU A 40 0.17 1.55 -1.56
N VAL A 41 0.31 2.85 -1.35
CA VAL A 41 1.59 3.49 -1.02
C VAL A 41 1.67 3.71 0.49
N ALA A 42 2.58 2.97 1.13
CA ALA A 42 2.87 3.07 2.55
C ALA A 42 4.16 3.86 2.80
N HIS A 43 4.07 4.89 3.64
CA HIS A 43 5.22 5.66 4.12
C HIS A 43 4.98 6.14 5.54
N GLY A 44 5.93 6.88 6.14
CA GLY A 44 5.79 7.32 7.52
C GLY A 44 5.66 6.13 8.48
N ASP A 45 4.66 6.18 9.35
CA ASP A 45 4.37 5.08 10.29
C ASP A 45 3.53 3.98 9.64
N GLY A 46 2.88 4.29 8.51
CA GLY A 46 2.12 3.34 7.70
C GLY A 46 2.96 2.19 7.12
N ILE A 47 4.28 2.36 7.03
CA ILE A 47 5.20 1.30 6.58
C ILE A 47 5.17 0.06 7.48
N THR A 48 4.67 0.17 8.71
CA THR A 48 4.47 -0.96 9.63
C THR A 48 3.59 -2.06 9.03
N ALA A 49 2.62 -1.69 8.18
CA ALA A 49 1.77 -2.63 7.46
C ALA A 49 2.54 -3.52 6.48
N LEU A 50 3.72 -3.10 6.03
CA LEU A 50 4.55 -3.84 5.06
C LEU A 50 5.74 -4.54 5.71
N ARG A 51 5.93 -4.42 7.03
CA ARG A 51 7.04 -5.08 7.73
C ARG A 51 6.85 -6.59 7.80
N ARG A 52 7.95 -7.32 7.76
CA ARG A 52 8.00 -8.77 7.89
C ARG A 52 7.77 -9.23 9.32
N THR A 53 8.28 -8.46 10.28
CA THR A 53 8.21 -8.74 11.73
C THR A 53 7.30 -7.75 12.43
N ALA A 54 6.70 -8.19 13.55
CA ALA A 54 5.79 -7.37 14.37
C ALA A 54 4.63 -6.71 13.58
N ASN A 55 4.17 -7.39 12.52
CA ASN A 55 3.09 -6.92 11.66
C ASN A 55 1.88 -7.85 11.76
N PRO A 56 0.81 -7.46 12.48
CA PRO A 56 -0.39 -8.28 12.60
C PRO A 56 -1.18 -8.38 11.28
N PHE A 57 -0.91 -7.52 10.31
CA PHE A 57 -1.61 -7.45 9.03
C PHE A 57 -0.91 -8.20 7.89
N ALA A 58 0.21 -8.88 8.18
CA ALA A 58 1.04 -9.52 7.17
C ALA A 58 0.29 -10.58 6.33
N HIS A 59 -0.70 -11.26 6.91
CA HIS A 59 -1.55 -12.19 6.17
C HIS A 59 -2.47 -11.44 5.19
N THR A 60 -3.20 -10.44 5.68
CA THR A 60 -4.10 -9.61 4.86
C THR A 60 -3.36 -8.93 3.71
N VAL A 61 -2.18 -8.37 3.96
CA VAL A 61 -1.37 -7.71 2.91
C VAL A 61 -0.96 -8.70 1.81
N ARG A 62 -0.58 -9.94 2.16
CA ARG A 62 -0.30 -10.97 1.15
C ARG A 62 -1.53 -11.36 0.35
N GLN A 63 -2.68 -11.51 1.00
CA GLN A 63 -3.94 -11.80 0.31
C GLN A 63 -4.33 -10.68 -0.67
N LEU A 64 -4.10 -9.41 -0.32
CA LEU A 64 -4.32 -8.30 -1.25
C LEU A 64 -3.33 -8.36 -2.43
N ALA A 65 -2.06 -8.66 -2.18
CA ALA A 65 -1.07 -8.83 -3.24
C ALA A 65 -1.44 -9.99 -4.20
N GLU A 66 -1.92 -11.12 -3.67
CA GLU A 66 -2.41 -12.26 -4.46
C GLU A 66 -3.61 -11.88 -5.35
N ARG A 67 -4.40 -10.90 -4.93
CA ARG A 67 -5.51 -10.32 -5.70
C ARG A 67 -5.08 -9.22 -6.69
N GLY A 68 -3.77 -8.99 -6.84
CA GLY A 68 -3.21 -8.04 -7.81
C GLY A 68 -2.98 -6.62 -7.29
N VAL A 69 -3.14 -6.37 -5.99
CA VAL A 69 -2.79 -5.06 -5.40
C VAL A 69 -1.28 -4.90 -5.39
N ARG A 70 -0.78 -3.73 -5.80
CA ARG A 70 0.64 -3.36 -5.66
C ARG A 70 0.88 -2.68 -4.31
N LEU A 71 1.92 -3.11 -3.61
CA LEU A 71 2.22 -2.66 -2.24
C LEU A 71 3.54 -1.87 -2.28
N ALA A 72 3.47 -0.54 -2.33
CA ALA A 72 4.64 0.32 -2.48
C ALA A 72 5.14 0.84 -1.12
N ALA A 73 6.40 0.57 -0.78
CA ALA A 73 7.09 1.05 0.40
C ALA A 73 8.04 2.22 0.07
N CYS A 74 7.95 3.30 0.84
CA CYS A 74 8.79 4.48 0.64
C CYS A 74 10.24 4.27 1.12
N ARG A 75 11.21 4.31 0.20
CA ARG A 75 12.65 4.23 0.50
C ARG A 75 13.13 5.26 1.51
N ASN A 76 12.70 6.52 1.40
CA ASN A 76 13.09 7.57 2.36
C ASN A 76 12.65 7.24 3.79
N THR A 77 11.46 6.65 3.94
CA THR A 77 10.97 6.18 5.24
C THR A 77 11.80 5.01 5.73
N MET A 78 12.10 4.05 4.87
CA MET A 78 12.98 2.92 5.22
C MET A 78 14.34 3.41 5.73
N THR A 79 14.99 4.32 4.99
CA THR A 79 16.28 4.90 5.38
C THR A 79 16.20 5.61 6.74
N ARG A 80 15.16 6.41 6.98
CA ARG A 80 14.95 7.10 8.27
C ARG A 80 14.78 6.12 9.44
N LEU A 81 14.16 4.97 9.20
CA LEU A 81 13.89 3.95 10.21
C LEU A 81 14.96 2.85 10.27
N GLY A 82 16.04 2.95 9.48
CA GLY A 82 17.09 1.94 9.41
C GLY A 82 16.63 0.59 8.85
N LEU A 83 15.60 0.58 8.01
CA LEU A 83 15.04 -0.64 7.41
C LEU A 83 15.71 -0.96 6.07
N SER A 84 15.88 -2.26 5.82
CA SER A 84 16.35 -2.84 4.57
C SER A 84 15.19 -3.52 3.81
N ALA A 85 15.45 -3.97 2.59
CA ALA A 85 14.48 -4.77 1.84
C ALA A 85 14.12 -6.08 2.56
N GLY A 86 15.05 -6.67 3.30
CA GLY A 86 14.83 -7.89 4.09
C GLY A 86 13.88 -7.70 5.28
N ASP A 87 13.60 -6.45 5.66
CA ASP A 87 12.67 -6.13 6.75
C ASP A 87 11.22 -6.00 6.26
N LEU A 88 10.99 -6.00 4.95
CA LEU A 88 9.66 -5.91 4.34
C LEU A 88 9.14 -7.29 3.92
N LEU A 89 7.83 -7.40 3.74
CA LEU A 89 7.22 -8.57 3.10
C LEU A 89 7.74 -8.67 1.66
N ASP A 90 7.92 -9.91 1.16
CA ASP A 90 8.48 -10.13 -0.19
C ASP A 90 7.56 -9.62 -1.32
N VAL A 91 6.28 -9.37 -1.00
CA VAL A 91 5.29 -8.76 -1.91
C VAL A 91 5.38 -7.24 -1.98
N ALA A 92 6.19 -6.60 -1.13
CA ALA A 92 6.34 -5.15 -1.10
C ALA A 92 7.40 -4.68 -2.10
N GLU A 93 7.05 -3.68 -2.90
CA GLU A 93 7.92 -3.02 -3.87
C GLU A 93 8.48 -1.73 -3.26
N ILE A 94 9.77 -1.45 -3.44
CA ILE A 94 10.40 -0.25 -2.87
C ILE A 94 10.40 0.87 -3.90
N VAL A 95 9.64 1.93 -3.63
CA VAL A 95 9.62 3.16 -4.45
C VAL A 95 10.58 4.21 -3.89
N PRO A 96 11.20 5.06 -4.73
CA PRO A 96 12.14 6.08 -4.26
C PRO A 96 11.55 7.04 -3.22
N SER A 97 10.28 7.43 -3.38
CA SER A 97 9.57 8.34 -2.48
C SER A 97 8.08 8.02 -2.49
N GLY A 98 7.48 7.84 -1.31
CA GLY A 98 6.04 7.58 -1.17
C GLY A 98 5.21 8.75 -1.71
N ILE A 99 5.47 9.97 -1.23
CA ILE A 99 4.80 11.17 -1.76
C ILE A 99 5.08 11.35 -3.27
N GLY A 100 6.30 11.07 -3.72
CA GLY A 100 6.64 11.14 -5.15
C GLY A 100 5.87 10.14 -6.00
N GLU A 101 5.64 8.93 -5.49
CA GLU A 101 4.77 7.93 -6.12
C GLU A 101 3.32 8.43 -6.16
N LEU A 102 2.81 8.96 -5.05
CA LEU A 102 1.46 9.51 -4.97
C LEU A 102 1.21 10.60 -6.02
N VAL A 103 2.15 11.53 -6.18
CA VAL A 103 2.03 12.61 -7.17
C VAL A 103 2.12 12.07 -8.59
N ARG A 104 3.06 11.16 -8.88
CA ARG A 104 3.22 10.58 -10.22
C ARG A 104 1.98 9.82 -10.67
N ARG A 105 1.46 8.93 -9.82
CA ARG A 105 0.24 8.16 -10.11
C ARG A 105 -0.97 9.06 -10.32
N GLN A 106 -1.17 10.06 -9.47
CA GLN A 106 -2.27 11.01 -9.67
C GLN A 106 -2.14 11.76 -11.01
N ALA A 107 -0.93 12.18 -11.40
CA ALA A 107 -0.69 12.80 -12.71
C ALA A 107 -0.95 11.85 -13.89
N GLU A 108 -0.75 10.54 -13.71
CA GLU A 108 -1.12 9.50 -14.68
C GLU A 108 -2.64 9.25 -14.75
N GLY A 109 -3.45 9.93 -13.93
CA GLY A 109 -4.91 9.82 -13.88
C GLY A 109 -5.42 8.75 -12.93
N TRP A 110 -4.66 8.40 -11.89
CA TRP A 110 -5.11 7.52 -10.82
C TRP A 110 -6.05 8.25 -9.85
N LEU A 111 -7.09 7.56 -9.39
CA LEU A 111 -8.02 8.03 -8.37
C LEU A 111 -7.37 7.88 -7.00
N TYR A 112 -7.23 8.99 -6.28
CA TYR A 112 -6.60 9.00 -4.95
C TYR A 112 -7.62 8.76 -3.83
N VAL A 113 -7.27 7.87 -2.90
CA VAL A 113 -8.09 7.53 -1.72
C VAL A 113 -7.23 7.48 -0.46
N HIS A 114 -7.66 8.16 0.60
CA HIS A 114 -6.98 8.21 1.91
C HIS A 114 -7.99 8.03 3.05
N PRO A 115 -8.24 6.79 3.49
CA PRO A 115 -9.15 6.46 4.60
C PRO A 115 -8.59 6.85 6.00
#